data_AF-A0A1R2BJD5-F1
#
_entry.id   AF-A0A1R2BJD5-F1
#
_cell.length_a   1.000
_cell.length_b   1.000
_cell.length_c   1.000
_cell.angle_alpha   90.00
_cell.angle_beta   90.00
_cell.angle_gamma   90.00
#
_symmetry.space_group_name_H-M   'P 1'
#
loop_
_entity.id
_entity.type
_entity.pdbx_description
1 polymer ?
#
loop_
_entity_poly.entity_id
_entity_poly.type
_entity_poly.pdbx_seq_one_letter_code
_entity_poly.pdbx_strand_id
1 'polypeptide(L)'
;MNQKKSDPQLNDKGYLQLGELMLSVLNECERTLDITTTKTTMQYAVTFFKESLGNKHNLIKLVSSHSLWGRGEIWDKIIEQSISEEMTSHDINAYNLYPKSQNKGKPFDDEKRKLLNNIVFCQLGSIGETMSNFQVNPIMSGEIIRKYALKYELSPEDLDVLTSSFKGPKQKEPNRVLTVQRGIPAWLQDLEVTTSTVTKRVPKTLAELLMTERNPN
;
A
#
# COMPACT_ATOMS: atom_id res chain seq x y z
N MET A 1 -32.85 -8.94 -26.61
CA MET A 1 -32.24 -9.32 -25.31
C MET A 1 -30.74 -9.14 -25.44
N ASN A 2 -30.18 -8.07 -24.87
CA ASN A 2 -28.73 -7.86 -24.86
C ASN A 2 -28.13 -8.70 -23.73
N GLN A 3 -27.51 -9.83 -24.07
CA GLN A 3 -26.63 -10.53 -23.15
C GLN A 3 -25.43 -9.62 -22.88
N LYS A 4 -25.38 -9.02 -21.68
CA LYS A 4 -24.12 -8.48 -21.15
C LYS A 4 -23.12 -9.65 -21.16
N LYS A 5 -22.08 -9.55 -22.00
CA LYS A 5 -20.90 -10.42 -21.86
C LYS A 5 -20.39 -10.20 -20.44
N SER A 6 -20.53 -11.21 -19.59
CA SER A 6 -19.85 -11.22 -18.30
C SER A 6 -18.36 -11.23 -18.59
N ASP A 7 -17.61 -10.29 -18.01
CA ASP A 7 -16.16 -10.31 -18.08
C ASP A 7 -15.64 -11.70 -17.66
N PRO A 8 -14.60 -12.23 -18.33
CA PRO A 8 -14.05 -13.53 -17.97
C PRO A 8 -13.57 -13.50 -16.52
N GLN A 9 -14.24 -14.27 -15.66
CA GLN A 9 -13.84 -14.47 -14.27
C GLN A 9 -13.10 -15.81 -14.15
N LEU A 10 -12.03 -15.82 -13.35
CA LEU A 10 -11.37 -17.06 -12.97
C LEU A 10 -12.36 -17.96 -12.20
N ASN A 11 -12.36 -19.25 -12.53
CA ASN A 11 -13.07 -20.26 -11.75
C ASN A 11 -12.26 -20.66 -10.51
N ASP A 12 -12.86 -21.46 -9.63
CA ASP A 12 -12.20 -22.02 -8.42
C ASP A 12 -10.81 -22.60 -8.67
N LYS A 13 -10.72 -23.44 -9.70
CA LYS A 13 -9.48 -24.13 -10.06
C LYS A 13 -8.41 -23.14 -10.51
N GLY A 14 -8.79 -22.08 -11.23
CA GLY A 14 -7.89 -21.02 -11.64
C GLY A 14 -7.30 -20.25 -10.45
N TYR A 15 -8.12 -19.92 -9.45
CA TYR A 15 -7.62 -19.28 -8.22
C TYR A 15 -6.72 -20.19 -7.40
N LEU A 16 -7.02 -21.50 -7.35
CA LEU A 16 -6.18 -22.47 -6.67
C LEU A 16 -4.80 -22.59 -7.35
N GLN A 17 -4.78 -22.76 -8.68
CA GLN A 17 -3.53 -22.86 -9.46
C GLN A 17 -2.70 -21.57 -9.37
N LEU A 18 -3.36 -20.41 -9.38
CA LEU A 18 -2.68 -19.13 -9.16
C LEU A 18 -2.09 -19.04 -7.75
N GLY A 19 -2.82 -19.50 -6.74
CA GLY A 19 -2.33 -19.58 -5.36
C GLY A 19 -1.11 -20.51 -5.23
N GLU A 20 -1.14 -21.68 -5.85
CA GLU A 20 -0.01 -22.62 -5.89
C GLU A 20 1.22 -22.03 -6.60
N LEU A 21 1.00 -21.32 -7.71
CA LEU A 21 2.07 -20.62 -8.42
C LEU A 21 2.69 -19.52 -7.56
N MET A 22 1.87 -18.67 -6.94
CA MET A 22 2.36 -17.62 -6.03
C MET A 22 3.12 -18.22 -4.84
N LEU A 23 2.65 -19.34 -4.28
CA LEU A 23 3.34 -20.07 -3.22
C LEU A 23 4.71 -20.57 -3.70
N SER A 24 4.79 -21.15 -4.90
CA SER A 24 6.06 -21.60 -5.49
C SER A 24 7.03 -20.45 -5.69
N VAL A 25 6.54 -19.29 -6.12
CA VAL A 25 7.36 -18.08 -6.26
C VAL A 25 7.88 -17.62 -4.90
N LEU A 26 7.02 -17.56 -3.87
CA LEU A 26 7.43 -17.15 -2.52
C LEU A 26 8.44 -18.09 -1.88
N ASN A 27 8.30 -19.41 -2.09
CA ASN A 27 9.28 -20.39 -1.63
C ASN A 27 10.66 -20.14 -2.25
N GLU A 28 10.70 -19.82 -3.55
CA GLU A 28 11.94 -19.51 -4.23
C GLU A 28 12.53 -18.17 -3.78
N CYS A 29 11.69 -17.15 -3.59
CA CYS A 29 12.10 -15.88 -3.00
C CYS A 29 12.65 -16.06 -1.58
N GLU A 30 12.09 -16.97 -0.78
CA GLU A 30 12.58 -17.27 0.57
C GLU A 30 14.00 -17.86 0.55
N ARG A 31 14.27 -18.71 -0.44
CA ARG A 31 15.56 -19.37 -0.67
C ARG A 31 16.63 -18.40 -1.19
N THR A 32 16.26 -17.51 -2.10
CA THR A 32 17.19 -16.60 -2.77
C THR A 32 17.26 -15.21 -2.13
N LEU A 33 16.37 -14.91 -1.19
CA LEU A 33 16.18 -13.57 -0.61
C LEU A 33 15.85 -12.50 -1.66
N ASP A 34 15.09 -12.87 -2.71
CA ASP A 34 14.64 -11.93 -3.73
C ASP A 34 13.50 -11.04 -3.21
N ILE A 35 13.88 -9.86 -2.72
CA ILE A 35 12.95 -8.87 -2.16
C ILE A 35 12.08 -8.22 -3.23
N THR A 36 12.59 -8.04 -4.44
CA THR A 36 11.85 -7.37 -5.51
C THR A 36 10.67 -8.24 -5.92
N THR A 37 10.91 -9.51 -6.23
CA THR A 37 9.85 -10.46 -6.59
C THR A 37 8.91 -10.71 -5.41
N THR A 38 9.41 -10.71 -4.17
CA THR A 38 8.58 -10.76 -2.96
C THR A 38 7.60 -9.59 -2.91
N LYS A 39 8.07 -8.35 -3.08
CA LYS A 39 7.23 -7.14 -3.08
C LYS A 39 6.17 -7.20 -4.17
N THR A 40 6.55 -7.59 -5.39
CA THR A 40 5.61 -7.74 -6.51
C THR A 40 4.52 -8.75 -6.19
N THR A 41 4.90 -9.92 -5.67
CA THR A 41 3.95 -10.98 -5.28
C THR A 41 3.01 -10.49 -4.18
N MET A 42 3.53 -9.75 -3.21
CA MET A 42 2.76 -9.12 -2.15
C MET A 42 1.73 -8.11 -2.71
N GLN A 43 2.15 -7.21 -3.62
CA GLN A 43 1.25 -6.23 -4.23
C GLN A 43 0.10 -6.92 -4.99
N TYR A 44 0.41 -7.97 -5.75
CA TYR A 44 -0.61 -8.77 -6.43
C TYR A 44 -1.57 -9.43 -5.45
N ALA A 45 -1.06 -10.04 -4.37
CA ALA A 45 -1.92 -10.66 -3.36
C ALA A 45 -2.88 -9.63 -2.71
N VAL A 46 -2.40 -8.40 -2.51
CA VAL A 46 -3.22 -7.32 -1.92
C VAL A 46 -4.41 -6.92 -2.78
N THR A 47 -4.30 -7.02 -4.11
CA THR A 47 -5.44 -6.75 -5.00
C THR A 47 -6.62 -7.68 -4.75
N PHE A 48 -6.39 -8.89 -4.25
CA PHE A 48 -7.45 -9.85 -3.98
C PHE A 48 -8.10 -9.69 -2.59
N PHE A 49 -7.42 -9.05 -1.62
CA PHE A 49 -7.97 -8.86 -0.26
C PHE A 49 -9.17 -7.89 -0.21
N LYS A 50 -9.25 -6.91 -1.12
CA LYS A 50 -10.31 -5.86 -1.09
C LYS A 50 -11.67 -6.29 -1.66
N GLU A 51 -11.73 -7.40 -2.40
CA GLU A 51 -12.92 -7.77 -3.18
C GLU A 51 -13.56 -9.10 -2.71
N SER A 52 -13.59 -9.35 -1.40
CA SER A 52 -13.95 -10.65 -0.85
C SER A 52 -15.44 -10.98 -0.92
N LEU A 53 -15.88 -11.54 -2.04
CA LEU A 53 -16.98 -12.51 -2.10
C LEU A 53 -16.54 -13.71 -2.95
N GLY A 54 -16.45 -14.90 -2.34
CA GLY A 54 -16.23 -16.18 -3.03
C GLY A 54 -14.79 -16.72 -3.06
N ASN A 55 -14.48 -17.44 -4.14
CA ASN A 55 -13.34 -18.36 -4.31
C ASN A 55 -11.93 -17.75 -4.20
N LYS A 56 -11.85 -16.41 -4.17
CA LYS A 56 -10.65 -15.62 -3.87
C LYS A 56 -10.05 -15.96 -2.49
N HIS A 57 -10.87 -16.51 -1.57
CA HIS A 57 -10.44 -16.90 -0.23
C HIS A 57 -9.33 -17.96 -0.22
N ASN A 58 -9.33 -18.91 -1.16
CA ASN A 58 -8.31 -19.97 -1.20
C ASN A 58 -6.93 -19.43 -1.58
N LEU A 59 -6.87 -18.54 -2.58
CA LEU A 59 -5.64 -17.85 -2.97
C LEU A 59 -5.10 -17.03 -1.79
N ILE A 60 -5.97 -16.22 -1.18
CA ILE A 60 -5.63 -15.40 -0.03
C ILE A 60 -5.05 -16.26 1.10
N LYS A 61 -5.72 -17.36 1.45
CA LYS A 61 -5.30 -18.24 2.54
C LYS A 61 -3.92 -18.87 2.28
N LEU A 62 -3.67 -19.32 1.05
CA LEU A 62 -2.38 -19.90 0.66
C LEU A 62 -1.25 -18.89 0.77
N VAL A 63 -1.48 -17.68 0.28
CA VAL A 63 -0.44 -16.64 0.28
C VAL A 63 -0.23 -16.06 1.68
N SER A 64 -1.31 -15.79 2.43
CA SER A 64 -1.22 -15.15 3.75
C SER A 64 -0.57 -15.99 4.83
N SER A 65 -0.56 -17.32 4.68
CA SER A 65 0.01 -18.23 5.68
C SER A 65 1.48 -18.60 5.42
N HIS A 66 2.12 -17.99 4.42
CA HIS A 66 3.50 -18.31 4.06
C HIS A 66 4.51 -17.95 5.16
N SER A 67 5.48 -18.83 5.42
CA SER A 67 6.53 -18.69 6.46
C SER A 67 7.39 -17.44 6.31
N LEU A 68 7.70 -17.07 5.07
CA LEU A 68 8.43 -15.85 4.70
C LEU A 68 7.92 -14.58 5.43
N TRP A 69 6.62 -14.45 5.68
CA TRP A 69 6.07 -13.29 6.40
C TRP A 69 6.45 -13.22 7.88
N GLY A 70 6.89 -14.34 8.48
CA GLY A 70 7.43 -14.37 9.83
C GLY A 70 8.89 -13.90 9.95
N ARG A 71 9.57 -13.59 8.83
CA ARG A 71 10.99 -13.21 8.83
C ARG A 71 11.15 -11.69 8.87
N GLY A 72 11.60 -11.17 10.02
CA GLY A 72 11.79 -9.72 10.21
C GLY A 72 12.76 -9.07 9.23
N GLU A 73 13.80 -9.80 8.83
CA GLU A 73 14.78 -9.33 7.83
C GLU A 73 14.18 -9.04 6.45
N ILE A 74 13.10 -9.77 6.08
CA ILE A 74 12.40 -9.55 4.81
C ILE A 74 11.65 -8.23 4.88
N TRP A 75 10.93 -8.00 5.97
CA TRP A 75 10.19 -6.75 6.19
C TRP A 75 11.11 -5.53 6.30
N ASP A 76 12.25 -5.66 6.97
CA ASP A 76 13.27 -4.61 7.01
C ASP A 76 13.69 -4.19 5.59
N LYS A 77 14.04 -5.15 4.73
CA LYS A 77 14.44 -4.88 3.35
C LYS A 77 13.28 -4.33 2.50
N ILE A 78 12.06 -4.83 2.68
CA ILE A 78 10.86 -4.32 2.00
C ILE A 78 10.66 -2.84 2.34
N ILE A 79 10.72 -2.47 3.63
CA ILE A 79 10.52 -1.09 4.09
C ILE A 79 11.60 -0.17 3.52
N GLU A 80 12.88 -0.58 3.60
CA GLU A 80 13.99 0.21 3.09
C GLU A 80 13.89 0.42 1.58
N GLN A 81 13.57 -0.65 0.84
CA GLN A 81 13.40 -0.57 -0.59
C GLN A 81 12.20 0.32 -0.97
N SER A 82 11.04 0.17 -0.32
CA SER A 82 9.86 1.00 -0.61
C SER A 82 10.05 2.48 -0.30
N ILE A 83 10.71 2.81 0.82
CA ILE A 83 11.05 4.21 1.14
C ILE A 83 12.04 4.76 0.12
N SER A 84 13.08 3.99 -0.23
CA SER A 84 14.09 4.41 -1.20
C SER A 84 13.52 4.64 -2.60
N GLU A 85 12.64 3.76 -3.06
CA GLU A 85 11.95 3.90 -4.35
C GLU A 85 11.10 5.17 -4.39
N GLU A 86 10.30 5.43 -3.36
CA GLU A 86 9.46 6.63 -3.28
C GLU A 86 10.31 7.90 -3.13
N MET A 87 11.39 7.87 -2.35
CA MET A 87 12.28 9.03 -2.29
C MET A 87 12.92 9.34 -3.65
N THR A 88 13.27 8.31 -4.42
CA THR A 88 13.84 8.45 -5.76
C THR A 88 12.81 9.01 -6.75
N SER A 89 11.54 8.58 -6.67
CA SER A 89 10.48 9.08 -7.55
C SER A 89 10.15 10.57 -7.35
N HIS A 90 10.43 11.09 -6.14
CA HIS A 90 10.26 12.51 -5.80
C HIS A 90 11.58 13.32 -5.85
N ASP A 91 12.64 12.79 -6.48
CA ASP A 91 13.97 13.41 -6.58
C ASP A 91 14.58 13.82 -5.23
N ILE A 92 14.20 13.14 -4.15
CA ILE A 92 14.79 13.31 -2.83
C ILE A 92 16.06 12.49 -2.79
N ASN A 93 17.15 13.05 -3.33
CA ASN A 93 18.45 12.41 -3.26
C ASN A 93 18.82 12.11 -1.79
N ALA A 94 19.02 10.82 -1.49
CA ALA A 94 19.39 10.30 -0.16
C ALA A 94 20.66 10.93 0.44
N TYR A 95 21.44 11.65 -0.38
CA TYR A 95 22.67 12.34 -0.01
C TYR A 95 22.54 13.42 1.06
N ASN A 96 21.34 13.91 1.39
CA ASN A 96 21.17 14.94 2.42
C ASN A 96 20.69 14.42 3.79
N LEU A 97 20.43 13.11 3.93
CA LEU A 97 19.78 12.56 5.13
C LEU A 97 20.71 12.24 6.29
N TYR A 98 22.02 12.24 6.06
CA TYR A 98 23.02 12.10 7.12
C TYR A 98 23.65 13.48 7.43
N PRO A 99 23.39 14.10 8.59
CA PRO A 99 23.98 15.39 8.96
C PRO A 99 25.50 15.33 9.20
N LYS A 100 26.11 14.14 9.13
CA LYS A 100 27.48 13.91 9.61
C LYS A 100 28.57 14.06 8.55
N SER A 101 28.24 14.33 7.29
CA SER A 101 29.25 14.43 6.25
C SER A 101 28.95 15.54 5.26
N GLN A 102 29.62 16.67 5.49
CA GLN A 102 30.07 17.63 4.46
C GLN A 102 28.99 18.27 3.60
N ASN A 103 28.32 19.29 4.15
CA ASN A 103 28.21 20.62 3.54
C ASN A 103 27.58 21.58 4.57
N LYS A 104 28.42 22.18 5.42
CA LYS A 104 28.05 23.30 6.27
C LYS A 104 27.63 24.46 5.36
N GLY A 105 26.33 24.73 5.23
CA GLY A 105 25.90 26.01 4.67
C GLY A 105 24.55 26.05 3.96
N LYS A 106 23.89 24.93 3.68
CA LYS A 106 22.49 24.95 3.24
C LYS A 106 21.63 24.27 4.29
N PRO A 107 20.68 24.97 4.93
CA PRO A 107 19.72 24.32 5.80
C PRO A 107 19.05 23.22 4.99
N PHE A 108 18.89 22.04 5.60
CA PHE A 108 18.02 21.03 5.04
C PHE A 108 16.66 21.70 4.87
N ASP A 109 16.20 21.78 3.62
CA ASP A 109 14.98 22.46 3.26
C ASP A 109 13.82 21.85 4.06
N ASP A 110 13.18 22.67 4.92
CA ASP A 110 12.08 22.22 5.79
C ASP A 110 10.96 21.55 4.99
N GLU A 111 10.77 21.96 3.72
CA GLU A 111 9.82 21.33 2.81
C GLU A 111 10.24 19.91 2.42
N LYS A 112 11.53 19.68 2.13
CA LYS A 112 12.07 18.34 1.86
C LYS A 112 11.99 17.44 3.08
N ARG A 113 12.09 18.01 4.30
CA ARG A 113 11.95 17.24 5.53
C ARG A 113 10.51 16.82 5.76
N LYS A 114 9.57 17.72 5.54
CA LYS A 114 8.14 17.41 5.57
C LYS A 114 7.77 16.35 4.54
N LEU A 115 8.29 16.48 3.31
CA LEU A 115 8.04 15.51 2.25
C LEU A 115 8.59 14.12 2.61
N LEU A 116 9.83 14.04 3.12
CA LEU A 116 10.39 12.79 3.61
C LEU A 116 9.53 12.16 4.71
N ASN A 117 9.18 12.93 5.74
CA ASN A 117 8.36 12.41 6.84
C ASN A 117 7.00 11.90 6.32
N ASN A 118 6.43 12.57 5.32
CA ASN A 118 5.20 12.11 4.66
C ASN A 118 5.41 10.79 3.91
N ILE A 119 6.47 10.67 3.12
CA ILE A 119 6.81 9.42 2.42
C ILE A 119 6.96 8.29 3.41
N VAL A 120 7.79 8.46 4.44
CA VAL A 120 8.05 7.42 5.44
C VAL A 120 6.75 7.03 6.15
N PHE A 121 5.94 8.00 6.58
CA PHE A 121 4.67 7.72 7.23
C PHE A 121 3.71 6.93 6.32
N CYS A 122 3.55 7.33 5.07
CA CYS A 122 2.66 6.64 4.13
C CYS A 122 3.15 5.22 3.84
N GLN A 123 4.45 5.03 3.64
CA GLN A 123 5.04 3.71 3.40
C GLN A 123 4.87 2.80 4.62
N LEU A 124 5.16 3.29 5.82
CA LEU A 124 4.97 2.51 7.05
C LEU A 124 3.49 2.17 7.30
N GLY A 125 2.57 3.10 7.03
CA GLY A 125 1.13 2.84 7.14
C GLY A 125 0.66 1.76 6.17
N SER A 126 1.03 1.87 4.89
CA SER A 126 0.67 0.89 3.85
C SER A 126 1.26 -0.50 4.12
N ILE A 127 2.52 -0.55 4.57
CA ILE A 127 3.18 -1.81 4.94
C ILE A 127 2.52 -2.40 6.19
N GLY A 128 2.14 -1.57 7.18
CA GLY A 128 1.43 -2.03 8.37
C GLY A 128 0.06 -2.65 8.07
N GLU A 129 -0.70 -2.05 7.15
CA GLU A 129 -1.95 -2.64 6.65
C GLU A 129 -1.68 -3.98 5.93
N THR A 130 -0.63 -4.02 5.12
CA THR A 130 -0.24 -5.23 4.38
C THR A 130 0.18 -6.37 5.31
N MET A 131 0.98 -6.08 6.34
CA MET A 131 1.34 -7.02 7.41
C MET A 131 0.09 -7.58 8.11
N SER A 132 -0.92 -6.74 8.33
CA SER A 132 -2.19 -7.16 8.93
C SER A 132 -2.97 -8.10 8.01
N ASN A 133 -3.02 -7.81 6.70
CA ASN A 133 -3.66 -8.67 5.70
C ASN A 133 -2.98 -10.04 5.57
N PHE A 134 -1.66 -10.10 5.71
CA PHE A 134 -0.90 -11.36 5.76
C PHE A 134 -0.83 -11.99 7.15
N GLN A 135 -1.59 -11.50 8.12
CA GLN A 135 -1.66 -12.08 9.48
C GLN A 135 -0.29 -12.18 10.17
N VAL A 136 0.62 -11.25 9.87
CA VAL A 136 1.90 -11.13 10.57
C VAL A 136 1.64 -10.86 12.04
N ASN A 137 2.46 -11.43 12.92
CA ASN A 137 2.33 -11.24 14.37
C ASN A 137 2.27 -9.74 14.71
N PRO A 138 1.19 -9.24 15.37
CA PRO A 138 1.03 -7.82 15.65
C PRO A 138 2.16 -7.20 16.47
N ILE A 139 2.76 -7.98 17.39
CA ILE A 139 3.89 -7.51 18.21
C ILE A 139 5.10 -7.24 17.29
N MET A 140 5.43 -8.20 16.43
CA MET A 140 6.51 -8.08 15.45
C MET A 140 6.26 -6.92 14.48
N SER A 141 5.04 -6.79 13.94
CA SER A 141 4.66 -5.68 13.08
C SER A 141 4.85 -4.33 13.79
N GLY A 142 4.37 -4.22 15.03
CA GLY A 142 4.52 -3.01 15.84
C GLY A 142 5.98 -2.66 16.13
N GLU A 143 6.83 -3.64 16.42
CA GLU A 143 8.27 -3.45 16.65
C GLU A 143 9.00 -2.94 15.40
N ILE A 144 8.73 -3.54 14.23
CA ILE A 144 9.33 -3.15 12.96
C ILE A 144 8.89 -1.74 12.56
N ILE A 145 7.59 -1.45 12.61
CA ILE A 145 7.07 -0.11 12.27
C ILE A 145 7.64 0.95 13.22
N ARG A 146 7.71 0.66 14.53
CA ARG A 146 8.31 1.57 15.52
C ARG A 146 9.80 1.80 15.26
N LYS A 147 10.55 0.76 14.94
CA LYS A 147 11.99 0.84 14.60
C LYS A 147 12.23 1.86 13.47
N TYR A 148 11.45 1.79 12.39
CA TYR A 148 11.62 2.71 11.26
C TYR A 148 11.04 4.11 11.52
N ALA A 149 9.91 4.23 12.22
CA ALA A 149 9.37 5.53 12.61
C ALA A 149 10.39 6.32 13.46
N LEU A 150 11.09 5.65 14.38
CA LEU A 150 12.17 6.26 15.16
C LEU A 150 13.42 6.56 14.32
N LYS A 151 13.81 5.66 13.41
CA LYS A 151 14.95 5.86 12.49
C LYS A 151 14.83 7.15 11.67
N TYR A 152 13.61 7.51 11.28
CA TYR A 152 13.32 8.71 10.48
C TYR A 152 12.78 9.88 11.31
N GLU A 153 12.80 9.78 12.65
CA GLU A 153 12.38 10.84 13.57
C GLU A 153 10.95 11.35 13.28
N LEU A 154 10.01 10.43 13.05
CA LEU A 154 8.58 10.76 12.96
C LEU A 154 8.07 11.28 14.30
N SER A 155 7.01 12.09 14.26
CA SER A 155 6.46 12.69 15.49
C SER A 155 5.83 11.63 16.41
N PRO A 156 5.68 11.92 17.71
CA PRO A 156 4.98 11.02 18.64
C PRO A 156 3.54 10.72 18.20
N GLU A 157 2.85 11.69 17.62
CA GLU A 157 1.48 11.52 17.09
C GLU A 157 1.46 10.55 15.92
N ASP A 158 2.42 10.68 14.99
CA ASP A 158 2.56 9.76 13.85
C ASP A 158 2.83 8.33 14.31
N LEU A 159 3.71 8.18 15.31
CA LEU A 159 4.01 6.89 15.90
C LEU A 159 2.77 6.28 16.58
N ASP A 160 1.97 7.08 17.29
CA ASP A 160 0.75 6.60 17.92
C ASP A 160 -0.29 6.13 16.89
N VAL A 161 -0.45 6.88 15.80
CA VAL A 161 -1.31 6.49 14.67
C VAL A 161 -0.83 5.18 14.05
N LEU A 162 0.45 5.10 13.68
CA LEU A 162 1.04 3.92 13.04
C LEU A 162 0.98 2.67 13.92
N THR A 163 1.07 2.82 15.25
CA THR A 163 1.09 1.68 16.19
C THR A 163 -0.27 1.36 16.80
N SER A 164 -1.28 2.20 16.58
CA SER A 164 -2.63 2.02 17.14
C SER A 164 -3.25 0.67 16.77
N SER A 165 -3.04 0.19 15.54
CA SER A 165 -3.56 -1.07 15.01
C SER A 165 -2.87 -2.33 15.56
N PHE A 166 -1.68 -2.18 16.16
CA PHE A 166 -0.88 -3.32 16.67
C PHE A 166 -0.98 -3.49 18.19
N LYS A 167 -1.63 -2.55 18.88
CA LYS A 167 -1.96 -2.68 20.28
C LYS A 167 -2.94 -3.85 20.39
N GLY A 168 -2.46 -5.00 20.90
CA GLY A 168 -3.29 -6.19 21.18
C GLY A 168 -4.57 -5.84 21.96
N PRO A 169 -5.55 -6.75 22.07
CA PRO A 169 -6.93 -6.43 22.41
C PRO A 169 -7.02 -5.51 23.64
N LYS A 170 -7.19 -4.21 23.39
CA LYS A 170 -7.48 -3.24 24.43
C LYS A 170 -8.97 -3.29 24.67
N GLN A 171 -9.35 -3.37 25.95
CA GLN A 171 -10.69 -3.04 26.40
C GLN A 171 -11.16 -1.79 25.65
N LYS A 172 -12.40 -1.82 25.13
CA LYS A 172 -13.04 -0.75 24.36
C LYS A 172 -12.75 0.63 24.98
N GLU A 173 -11.68 1.28 24.54
CA GLU A 173 -11.51 2.70 24.77
C GLU A 173 -12.41 3.42 23.75
N PRO A 174 -13.04 4.53 24.14
CA PRO A 174 -13.92 5.28 23.24
C PRO A 174 -13.13 5.69 22.00
N ASN A 175 -13.72 5.49 20.82
CA ASN A 175 -13.19 5.92 19.52
C ASN A 175 -12.69 7.38 19.60
N ARG A 176 -11.39 7.57 19.84
CA ARG A 176 -10.74 8.86 19.66
C ARG A 176 -10.41 8.99 18.19
N VAL A 177 -11.14 9.87 17.51
CA VAL A 177 -10.78 10.30 16.15
C VAL A 177 -9.52 11.15 16.27
N LEU A 178 -8.36 10.56 16.02
CA LEU A 178 -7.10 11.30 15.88
C LEU A 178 -7.12 12.00 14.52
N THR A 179 -7.39 13.30 14.53
CA THR A 179 -7.32 14.15 13.32
C THR A 179 -5.89 14.65 13.17
N VAL A 180 -5.13 14.02 12.28
CA VAL A 180 -3.83 14.55 11.85
C VAL A 180 -4.10 15.53 10.71
N GLN A 181 -3.98 16.83 10.96
CA GLN A 181 -3.99 17.83 9.87
C GLN A 181 -2.63 17.77 9.14
N ARG A 182 -2.58 17.02 8.05
CA ARG A 182 -1.51 17.16 7.06
C ARG A 182 -2.04 17.97 5.89
N GLY A 183 -1.27 18.95 5.45
CA GLY A 183 -1.54 19.61 4.17
C GLY A 183 -1.50 18.55 3.08
N ILE A 184 -2.60 18.39 2.34
CA ILE A 184 -2.63 17.57 1.13
C ILE A 184 -1.60 18.19 0.18
N PRO A 185 -0.56 17.46 -0.27
CA PRO A 185 0.39 18.00 -1.24
C PRO A 185 -0.34 18.53 -2.48
N ALA A 186 0.09 19.67 -3.03
CA ALA A 186 -0.62 20.34 -4.13
C ALA A 186 -0.89 19.41 -5.33
N TRP A 187 0.06 18.53 -5.66
CA TRP A 187 -0.11 17.54 -6.74
C TRP A 187 -1.21 16.50 -6.47
N LEU A 188 -1.49 16.18 -5.21
CA LEU A 188 -2.56 15.27 -4.82
C LEU A 188 -3.91 16.00 -4.80
N GLN A 189 -3.93 17.30 -4.49
CA GLN A 189 -5.12 18.15 -4.64
C GLN A 189 -5.52 18.27 -6.12
N ASP A 190 -4.55 18.39 -7.01
CA ASP A 190 -4.79 18.41 -8.46
C ASP A 190 -5.43 17.10 -8.95
N LEU A 191 -5.09 15.96 -8.34
CA LEU A 191 -5.70 14.66 -8.63
C LEU A 191 -7.14 14.53 -8.11
N GLU A 192 -7.49 15.13 -6.96
CA GLU A 192 -8.89 15.21 -6.49
C GLU A 192 -9.76 16.08 -7.41
N VAL A 193 -9.20 17.17 -7.94
CA VAL A 193 -9.86 18.00 -8.95
C VAL A 193 -10.02 17.22 -10.26
N THR A 194 -9.03 16.41 -10.64
CA THR A 194 -9.07 15.61 -11.87
C THR A 194 -10.05 14.43 -11.77
N THR A 195 -10.11 13.73 -10.65
CA THR A 195 -11.08 12.63 -10.43
C THR A 195 -12.52 13.14 -10.32
N SER A 196 -12.72 14.33 -9.73
CA SER A 196 -14.04 15.00 -9.71
C SER A 196 -14.47 15.57 -11.07
N THR A 197 -13.53 15.89 -11.97
CA THR A 197 -13.86 16.26 -13.36
C THR A 197 -14.08 15.06 -14.28
N VAL A 198 -13.36 13.94 -14.06
CA VAL A 198 -13.57 12.68 -14.80
C VAL A 198 -14.89 12.02 -14.43
N THR A 199 -15.30 12.07 -13.15
CA THR A 199 -16.64 11.60 -12.73
C THR A 199 -17.79 12.51 -13.21
N LYS A 200 -17.52 13.78 -13.50
CA LYS A 200 -18.49 14.71 -14.14
C LYS A 200 -18.53 14.59 -15.66
N ARG A 201 -17.51 14.00 -16.29
CA ARG A 201 -17.51 13.63 -17.71
C ARG A 201 -17.62 12.12 -17.86
N VAL A 202 -18.73 11.55 -17.40
CA VAL A 202 -19.22 10.30 -18.00
C VAL A 202 -19.53 10.62 -19.46
N PRO A 203 -18.82 10.04 -20.45
CA PRO A 203 -19.25 10.15 -21.83
C PRO A 203 -20.60 9.46 -21.90
N LYS A 204 -21.63 10.16 -22.40
CA LYS A 204 -22.88 9.52 -22.82
C LYS A 204 -22.50 8.26 -23.58
N THR A 205 -22.95 7.12 -23.09
CA THR A 205 -22.58 5.85 -23.71
C THR A 205 -23.03 5.85 -25.17
N LEU A 206 -22.29 5.18 -26.06
CA LEU A 206 -22.62 5.05 -27.49
C LEU A 206 -24.09 4.57 -27.71
N ALA A 207 -24.66 3.89 -26.72
CA ALA A 207 -26.05 3.47 -26.66
C ALA A 207 -27.06 4.63 -26.55
N GLU A 208 -26.72 5.74 -25.88
CA GLU A 208 -27.57 6.94 -25.80
C GLU A 208 -27.55 7.75 -27.11
N LEU A 209 -26.40 7.78 -27.81
CA LEU A 209 -26.27 8.43 -29.12
C LEU A 209 -27.03 7.70 -30.23
N LEU A 210 -27.09 6.36 -30.17
CA LEU A 210 -27.82 5.53 -31.15
C LEU A 210 -29.34 5.47 -30.93
N MET A 211 -29.83 5.90 -29.76
CA MET A 211 -31.26 5.99 -29.46
C MET A 211 -31.88 7.33 -29.89
N THR A 212 -31.07 8.38 -30.08
CA THR A 212 -31.54 9.70 -30.55
C THR A 212 -31.81 9.79 -32.05
N GLU A 213 -31.29 8.87 -32.87
CA GLU A 213 -31.50 8.88 -34.34
C GLU A 213 -32.69 8.05 -34.82
N ARG A 214 -33.53 7.50 -33.91
CA ARG A 214 -34.65 6.61 -34.28
C ARG A 214 -36.06 7.16 -34.05
N ASN A 215 -36.22 8.43 -33.74
CA ASN A 215 -37.52 9.11 -33.80
C ASN A 215 -37.52 10.18 -34.90
N PRO A 216 -37.84 9.83 -36.15
CA PRO A 216 -38.43 10.77 -37.08
C PRO A 216 -39.93 10.85 -36.78
N ASN A 217 -40.37 12.00 -36.27
CA ASN A 217 -41.61 12.57 -36.78
C ASN A 217 -41.25 13.37 -38.02
#